data_AF-A0A150KBL3-F1
#
_entry.id   AF-A0A150KBL3-F1
#
_cell.length_a   1.000
_cell.length_b   1.000
_cell.length_c   1.000
_cell.angle_alpha   90.00
_cell.angle_beta   90.00
_cell.angle_gamma   90.00
#
_symmetry.space_group_name_H-M   'P 1'
#
loop_
_entity.id
_entity.type
_entity.pdbx_description
1 polymer ?
#
loop_
_entity_poly.entity_id
_entity_poly.type
_entity_poly.pdbx_seq_one_letter_code
_entity_poly.pdbx_strand_id
1 'polypeptide(L)'
;MQNTAAKTVDNYFEKNKSKVDIHVFDKDGSRPFANFPFSSRKVYEFFDYTLRTPLEKTDAFYEILKMPFACEIWILPVTEKSSNFMREIQEPKTAALFSFLAKVKDTIQRDRIFIVTDQSHAAALAEEMEKLGFTMTEPAPAELEKLVISFGN
;
A
#
# COMPACT_ATOMS: atom_id res chain seq x y z
N MET A 1 -17.90 -31.90 -23.74
CA MET A 1 -17.54 -30.59 -24.33
C MET A 1 -17.35 -29.61 -23.19
N GLN A 2 -16.11 -29.42 -22.75
CA GLN A 2 -15.80 -28.39 -21.75
C GLN A 2 -15.63 -27.07 -22.51
N ASN A 3 -16.49 -26.12 -22.20
CA ASN A 3 -16.47 -24.78 -22.76
C ASN A 3 -15.30 -24.04 -22.09
N THR A 4 -14.10 -24.16 -22.66
CA THR A 4 -12.94 -23.37 -22.26
C THR A 4 -13.17 -21.97 -22.81
N ALA A 5 -13.94 -21.15 -22.09
CA ALA A 5 -13.97 -19.72 -22.34
C ALA A 5 -12.55 -19.22 -22.12
N ALA A 6 -11.83 -18.99 -23.22
CA ALA A 6 -10.54 -18.33 -23.20
C ALA A 6 -10.71 -17.04 -22.42
N LYS A 7 -10.01 -16.92 -21.28
CA LYS A 7 -9.84 -15.63 -20.60
C LYS A 7 -9.24 -14.71 -21.66
N THR A 8 -10.05 -13.80 -22.20
CA THR A 8 -9.56 -12.68 -22.99
C THR A 8 -8.48 -12.02 -22.17
N VAL A 9 -7.24 -12.07 -22.65
CA VAL A 9 -6.13 -11.32 -22.07
C VAL A 9 -6.54 -9.86 -22.22
N ASP A 10 -6.90 -9.24 -21.10
CA ASP A 10 -7.36 -7.86 -21.07
C ASP A 10 -6.15 -6.96 -21.33
N ASN A 11 -5.91 -6.62 -22.60
CA ASN A 11 -4.79 -5.79 -23.04
C ASN A 11 -5.07 -4.29 -22.80
N TYR A 12 -5.59 -3.94 -21.62
CA TYR A 12 -6.02 -2.59 -21.28
C TYR A 12 -4.89 -1.56 -21.51
N PHE A 13 -3.67 -1.87 -21.08
CA PHE A 13 -2.51 -0.97 -21.18
C PHE A 13 -1.86 -0.89 -22.56
N GLU A 14 -2.26 -1.73 -23.53
CA GLU A 14 -1.85 -1.54 -24.92
C GLU A 14 -2.60 -0.35 -25.57
N LYS A 15 -3.81 -0.05 -25.07
CA LYS A 15 -4.70 0.97 -25.63
C LYS A 15 -4.84 2.20 -24.73
N ASN A 16 -4.57 2.05 -23.44
CA ASN A 16 -4.74 3.10 -22.44
C ASN A 16 -3.44 3.29 -21.66
N LYS A 17 -3.08 4.54 -21.35
CA LYS A 17 -2.01 4.82 -20.41
C LYS A 17 -2.59 4.85 -19.00
N SER A 18 -1.91 4.18 -18.07
CA SER A 18 -2.18 4.36 -16.64
C SER A 18 -2.09 5.85 -16.29
N LYS A 19 -3.02 6.31 -15.45
CA LYS A 19 -2.93 7.62 -14.80
C LYS A 19 -2.35 7.51 -13.39
N VAL A 20 -2.01 6.29 -12.98
CA VAL A 20 -1.39 5.98 -11.70
C VAL A 20 0.12 5.96 -11.90
N ASP A 21 0.82 6.80 -11.15
CA ASP A 21 2.27 6.80 -11.05
C ASP A 21 2.72 5.98 -9.84
N ILE A 22 3.91 5.36 -9.90
CA ILE A 22 4.46 4.56 -8.82
C ILE A 22 5.81 5.14 -8.40
N HIS A 23 5.93 5.45 -7.11
CA HIS A 23 7.13 6.02 -6.49
C HIS A 23 7.69 5.04 -5.48
N VAL A 24 8.92 4.58 -5.71
CA VAL A 24 9.68 3.77 -4.76
C VAL A 24 10.77 4.65 -4.16
N PHE A 25 10.78 4.76 -2.83
CA PHE A 25 11.75 5.59 -2.14
C PHE A 25 12.97 4.77 -1.73
N ASP A 26 14.10 5.04 -2.36
CA ASP A 26 15.34 4.25 -2.24
C ASP A 26 16.43 4.95 -1.40
N LYS A 27 16.19 6.18 -0.95
CA LYS A 27 17.17 6.99 -0.24
C LYS A 27 16.99 6.94 1.27
N ASP A 28 17.91 6.27 1.95
CA ASP A 28 17.96 6.19 3.41
C ASP A 28 18.00 7.59 4.06
N GLY A 29 17.28 7.75 5.18
CA GLY A 29 17.16 9.00 5.91
C GLY A 29 16.27 10.06 5.25
N SER A 30 15.75 9.80 4.04
CA SER A 30 14.83 10.73 3.38
C SER A 30 13.47 10.80 4.08
N ARG A 31 12.80 11.94 3.96
CA ARG A 31 11.49 12.22 4.58
C ARG A 31 10.48 12.61 3.51
N PRO A 32 9.79 11.63 2.89
CA PRO A 32 8.90 11.87 1.76
C PRO A 32 7.78 12.88 2.04
N PHE A 33 7.31 12.92 3.30
CA PHE A 33 6.17 13.75 3.69
C PHE A 33 6.54 15.08 4.35
N ALA A 34 7.83 15.41 4.52
CA ALA A 34 8.25 16.58 5.29
C ALA A 34 7.71 17.92 4.75
N ASN A 35 7.46 18.02 3.44
CA ASN A 35 6.88 19.21 2.80
C ASN A 35 5.65 18.84 1.96
N PHE A 36 4.93 17.79 2.36
CA PHE A 36 3.80 17.30 1.58
C PHE A 36 2.60 18.27 1.69
N PRO A 37 1.92 18.60 0.57
CA PRO A 37 0.84 19.58 0.58
C PRO A 37 -0.48 18.97 1.06
N PHE A 38 -0.58 18.67 2.36
CA PHE A 38 -1.76 18.07 3.00
C PHE A 38 -3.05 18.92 2.84
N SER A 39 -2.93 20.20 2.50
CA SER A 39 -4.07 21.09 2.24
C SER A 39 -4.77 20.79 0.93
N SER A 40 -4.07 20.28 -0.09
CA SER A 40 -4.62 20.03 -1.42
C SER A 40 -4.62 18.56 -1.82
N ARG A 41 -3.82 17.73 -1.13
CA ARG A 41 -3.69 16.30 -1.40
C ARG A 41 -4.03 15.46 -0.18
N LYS A 42 -4.54 14.26 -0.42
CA LYS A 42 -4.84 13.24 0.58
C LYS A 42 -3.88 12.06 0.43
N VAL A 43 -3.53 11.46 1.56
CA VAL A 43 -2.66 10.29 1.67
C VAL A 43 -3.42 9.24 2.46
N TYR A 44 -3.49 8.04 1.90
CA TYR A 44 -4.01 6.88 2.60
C TYR A 44 -2.95 5.81 2.61
N GLU A 45 -2.83 5.10 3.73
CA GLU A 45 -2.11 3.84 3.74
C GLU A 45 -3.11 2.73 3.42
N PHE A 46 -2.73 1.76 2.60
CA PHE A 46 -3.63 0.67 2.26
C PHE A 46 -2.97 -0.70 2.41
N PHE A 47 -3.80 -1.67 2.75
CA PHE A 47 -3.39 -3.03 3.10
C PHE A 47 -4.31 -4.03 2.42
N ASP A 48 -3.73 -5.13 1.96
CA ASP A 48 -4.49 -6.30 1.54
C ASP A 48 -4.45 -7.36 2.64
N TYR A 49 -5.45 -7.31 3.53
CA TYR A 49 -5.68 -8.34 4.56
C TYR A 49 -6.46 -9.54 4.02
N THR A 50 -6.83 -9.56 2.75
CA THR A 50 -7.56 -10.69 2.18
C THR A 50 -6.65 -11.90 2.03
N LEU A 51 -7.25 -13.10 2.12
CA LEU A 51 -6.55 -14.37 1.90
C LEU A 51 -6.40 -14.71 0.40
N ARG A 52 -6.32 -13.69 -0.46
CA ARG A 52 -6.11 -13.84 -1.90
C ARG A 52 -4.84 -14.62 -2.19
N THR A 53 -4.93 -15.50 -3.18
CA THR A 53 -3.77 -16.13 -3.81
C THR A 53 -2.86 -15.07 -4.42
N PRO A 54 -1.56 -15.37 -4.62
CA PRO A 54 -0.64 -14.41 -5.25
C PRO A 54 -1.11 -13.89 -6.62
N LEU A 55 -1.82 -14.72 -7.39
CA LEU A 55 -2.39 -14.32 -8.68
C LEU A 55 -3.51 -13.29 -8.49
N GLU A 56 -4.45 -13.55 -7.58
CA GLU A 56 -5.56 -12.63 -7.29
C GLU A 56 -5.07 -11.31 -6.70
N LYS A 57 -3.97 -11.32 -5.93
CA LYS A 57 -3.32 -10.08 -5.47
C LYS A 57 -2.77 -9.28 -6.65
N THR A 58 -2.11 -9.94 -7.59
CA THR A 58 -1.60 -9.30 -8.81
C THR A 58 -2.73 -8.70 -9.62
N ASP A 59 -3.85 -9.42 -9.78
CA ASP A 59 -5.05 -8.93 -10.47
C ASP A 59 -5.63 -7.70 -9.76
N ALA A 60 -5.76 -7.72 -8.42
CA ALA A 60 -6.27 -6.58 -7.67
C ALA A 60 -5.36 -5.34 -7.78
N PHE A 61 -4.04 -5.52 -7.76
CA PHE A 61 -3.09 -4.43 -8.02
C PHE A 61 -3.17 -3.92 -9.47
N TYR A 62 -3.37 -4.81 -10.44
CA TYR A 62 -3.55 -4.45 -11.84
C TYR A 62 -4.78 -3.55 -12.03
N GLU A 63 -5.87 -3.81 -11.31
CA GLU A 63 -7.05 -2.95 -11.32
C GLU A 63 -6.80 -1.56 -10.72
N ILE A 64 -5.94 -1.43 -9.69
CA ILE A 64 -5.53 -0.09 -9.19
C ILE A 64 -4.90 0.73 -10.32
N LEU A 65 -4.04 0.11 -11.14
CA LEU A 65 -3.39 0.80 -12.26
C LEU A 65 -4.36 1.28 -13.35
N LYS A 66 -5.61 0.80 -13.34
CA LYS A 66 -6.67 1.23 -14.25
C LYS A 66 -7.47 2.43 -13.73
N MET A 67 -7.11 3.01 -12.58
CA MET A 67 -7.85 4.13 -12.00
C MET A 67 -8.08 5.26 -13.02
N PRO A 68 -9.32 5.81 -13.08
CA PRO A 68 -9.71 6.73 -14.14
C PRO A 68 -9.20 8.17 -13.90
N PHE A 69 -8.61 8.45 -12.73
CA PHE A 69 -8.06 9.75 -12.33
C PHE A 69 -6.59 9.60 -11.90
N ALA A 70 -5.90 10.74 -11.79
CA ALA A 70 -4.51 10.76 -11.37
C ALA A 70 -4.37 10.42 -9.87
N CYS A 71 -3.52 9.45 -9.57
CA CYS A 71 -3.08 9.14 -8.23
C CYS A 71 -1.66 8.57 -8.26
N GLU A 72 -1.01 8.50 -7.11
CA GLU A 72 0.34 8.00 -6.96
C GLU A 72 0.36 6.89 -5.91
N ILE A 73 1.00 5.76 -6.23
CA ILE A 73 1.33 4.73 -5.25
C ILE A 73 2.73 4.98 -4.74
N TRP A 74 2.88 5.12 -3.44
CA TRP A 74 4.15 5.40 -2.78
C TRP A 74 4.57 4.19 -1.93
N ILE A 75 5.75 3.63 -2.22
CA ILE A 75 6.33 2.49 -1.50
C ILE A 75 7.50 3.02 -0.68
N LEU A 76 7.33 3.01 0.64
CA LEU A 76 8.27 3.57 1.62
C LEU A 76 8.85 2.45 2.48
N PRO A 77 10.13 2.09 2.28
CA PRO A 77 10.85 1.20 3.17
C PRO A 77 11.06 1.88 4.52
N VAL A 78 10.57 1.27 5.60
CA VAL A 78 10.72 1.77 6.96
C VAL A 78 11.28 0.69 7.88
N THR A 79 11.99 1.14 8.91
CA THR A 79 12.37 0.31 10.04
C THR A 79 11.59 0.76 11.26
N GLU A 80 10.77 -0.12 11.82
CA GLU A 80 9.92 0.18 12.97
C GLU A 80 10.07 -0.87 14.08
N LYS A 81 9.58 -0.55 15.28
CA LYS A 81 9.60 -1.51 16.38
C LYS A 81 8.69 -2.69 16.07
N SER A 82 9.20 -3.90 16.26
CA SER A 82 8.47 -5.15 16.04
C SER A 82 7.15 -5.19 16.82
N SER A 83 7.08 -4.52 17.98
CA SER A 83 5.86 -4.38 18.79
C SER A 83 4.71 -3.64 18.11
N ASN A 84 5.01 -2.67 17.24
CA ASN A 84 3.98 -1.89 16.55
C ASN A 84 3.33 -2.76 15.47
N PHE A 85 4.16 -3.43 14.66
CA PHE A 85 3.70 -4.37 13.66
C PHE A 85 2.86 -5.51 14.24
N MET A 86 3.26 -6.05 15.41
CA MET A 86 2.51 -7.11 16.08
C MET A 86 1.07 -6.74 16.48
N ARG A 87 0.77 -5.45 16.71
CA ARG A 87 -0.60 -5.00 17.01
C ARG A 87 -1.52 -5.06 15.80
N GLU A 88 -0.96 -5.05 14.59
CA GLU A 88 -1.71 -5.09 13.33
C GLU A 88 -2.02 -6.53 12.88
N ILE A 89 -1.29 -7.52 13.41
CA ILE A 89 -1.48 -8.93 13.04
C ILE A 89 -2.75 -9.48 13.70
N GLN A 90 -3.77 -9.74 12.87
CA GLN A 90 -5.05 -10.27 13.33
C GLN A 90 -5.01 -11.77 13.69
N GLU A 91 -4.03 -12.53 13.19
CA GLU A 91 -3.96 -13.98 13.40
C GLU A 91 -3.11 -14.38 14.63
N PRO A 92 -3.68 -15.08 15.63
CA PRO A 92 -2.99 -15.39 16.89
C PRO A 92 -1.71 -16.22 16.76
N LYS A 93 -1.67 -17.18 15.82
CA LYS A 93 -0.48 -18.03 15.60
C LYS A 93 0.69 -17.21 15.04
N THR A 94 0.37 -16.34 14.09
CA THR A 94 1.32 -15.41 13.48
C THR A 94 1.81 -14.40 14.52
N ALA A 95 0.91 -13.85 15.35
CA ALA A 95 1.28 -12.96 16.46
C ALA A 95 2.22 -13.64 17.49
N ALA A 96 2.00 -14.92 17.80
CA ALA A 96 2.87 -15.68 18.71
C ALA A 96 4.29 -15.90 18.14
N LEU A 97 4.39 -16.23 16.83
CA LEU A 97 5.67 -16.34 16.13
C LEU A 97 6.42 -15.01 16.13
N PHE A 98 5.73 -13.90 15.80
CA PHE A 98 6.34 -12.58 15.85
C PHE A 98 6.71 -12.13 17.27
N SER A 99 5.94 -12.52 18.28
CA SER A 99 6.28 -12.26 19.69
C SER A 99 7.56 -12.96 20.11
N PHE A 100 7.84 -14.14 19.54
CA PHE A 100 9.11 -14.83 19.74
C PHE A 100 10.24 -14.14 18.98
N LEU A 101 10.03 -13.76 17.71
CA LEU A 101 11.03 -13.06 16.89
C LEU A 101 11.39 -11.69 17.45
N ALA A 102 10.43 -10.95 18.01
CA ALA A 102 10.65 -9.65 18.62
C ALA A 102 11.55 -9.71 19.87
N LYS A 103 11.59 -10.86 20.57
CA LYS A 103 12.57 -11.08 21.66
C LYS A 103 14.00 -11.18 21.15
N VAL A 104 14.18 -11.49 19.86
CA VAL A 104 15.48 -11.64 19.19
C VAL A 104 15.86 -10.37 18.43
N LYS A 105 14.90 -9.68 17.81
CA LYS A 105 15.10 -8.45 17.05
C LYS A 105 14.02 -7.40 17.38
N ASP A 106 14.44 -6.30 18.01
CA ASP A 106 13.52 -5.24 18.47
C ASP A 106 12.90 -4.44 17.31
N THR A 107 13.49 -4.51 16.11
CA THR A 107 13.03 -3.81 14.92
C THR A 107 12.79 -4.74 13.73
N ILE A 108 11.83 -4.34 12.89
CA ILE A 108 11.49 -4.99 11.64
C ILE A 108 11.58 -3.97 10.49
N GLN A 109 12.08 -4.43 9.36
CA GLN A 109 12.02 -3.69 8.10
C GLN A 109 10.74 -4.08 7.37
N ARG A 110 10.03 -3.09 6.85
CA ARG A 110 8.80 -3.29 6.10
C ARG A 110 8.61 -2.19 5.08
N ASP A 111 8.05 -2.55 3.93
CA ASP A 111 7.52 -1.59 2.98
C ASP A 111 6.11 -1.18 3.38
N ARG A 112 5.94 0.10 3.67
CA ARG A 112 4.62 0.72 3.85
C ARG A 112 4.17 1.29 2.52
N ILE A 113 2.92 1.00 2.14
CA ILE A 113 2.37 1.34 0.84
C ILE A 113 1.26 2.34 1.04
N PHE A 114 1.42 3.50 0.39
CA PHE A 114 0.46 4.59 0.42
C PHE A 114 -0.11 4.83 -0.95
N ILE A 115 -1.33 5.36 -1.00
CA ILE A 115 -1.93 5.91 -2.20
C ILE A 115 -2.24 7.38 -1.97
N VAL A 116 -1.81 8.21 -2.90
CA VAL A 116 -1.84 9.66 -2.81
C VAL A 116 -2.68 10.20 -3.95
N THR A 117 -3.60 11.11 -3.66
CA THR A 117 -4.44 11.73 -4.68
C THR A 117 -4.77 13.17 -4.31
N ASP A 118 -5.28 13.93 -5.27
CA ASP A 118 -5.85 15.25 -4.99
C ASP A 118 -7.13 15.14 -4.16
N GLN A 119 -7.39 16.13 -3.31
CA GLN A 119 -8.60 16.16 -2.47
C GLN A 119 -9.90 15.96 -3.27
N SER A 120 -9.95 16.44 -4.51
CA SER A 120 -11.12 16.31 -5.39
C SER A 120 -11.48 14.87 -5.75
N HIS A 121 -10.51 13.95 -5.71
CA HIS A 121 -10.70 12.53 -6.09
C HIS A 121 -10.67 11.59 -4.88
N ALA A 122 -10.44 12.10 -3.66
CA ALA A 122 -10.25 11.28 -2.46
C ALA A 122 -11.44 10.35 -2.15
N ALA A 123 -12.68 10.85 -2.30
CA ALA A 123 -13.88 10.04 -2.08
C ALA A 123 -14.02 8.91 -3.10
N ALA A 124 -13.80 9.21 -4.39
CA ALA A 124 -13.84 8.22 -5.46
C ALA A 124 -12.73 7.17 -5.29
N LEU A 125 -11.53 7.59 -4.91
CA LEU A 125 -10.43 6.68 -4.61
C LEU A 125 -10.78 5.71 -3.47
N ALA A 126 -11.29 6.22 -2.35
CA ALA A 126 -11.66 5.38 -1.22
C ALA A 126 -12.71 4.32 -1.61
N GLU A 127 -13.73 4.73 -2.38
CA GLU A 127 -14.78 3.82 -2.87
C GLU A 127 -14.21 2.73 -3.78
N GLU A 128 -13.34 3.09 -4.72
CA GLU A 128 -12.72 2.12 -5.65
C GLU A 128 -11.79 1.14 -4.92
N MET A 129 -10.98 1.61 -3.99
CA MET A 129 -10.11 0.76 -3.19
C MET A 129 -10.90 -0.21 -2.30
N GLU A 130 -12.03 0.25 -1.73
CA GLU A 130 -12.95 -0.61 -0.96
C GLU A 130 -13.60 -1.68 -1.85
N LYS A 131 -14.06 -1.33 -3.06
CA LYS A 131 -14.58 -2.30 -4.05
C LYS A 131 -13.53 -3.36 -4.42
N LEU A 132 -12.28 -2.94 -4.52
CA LEU A 132 -11.14 -3.83 -4.75
C LEU A 132 -10.74 -4.61 -3.50
N GLY A 133 -11.44 -4.46 -2.37
CA GLY A 133 -11.24 -5.20 -1.14
C GLY A 133 -9.99 -4.81 -0.34
N PHE A 134 -9.39 -3.66 -0.66
CA PHE A 134 -8.29 -3.12 0.14
C PHE A 134 -8.82 -2.43 1.39
N THR A 135 -8.11 -2.59 2.49
CA THR A 135 -8.35 -1.81 3.70
C THR A 135 -7.53 -0.53 3.62
N MET A 136 -8.16 0.62 3.86
CA MET A 136 -7.49 1.91 3.88
C MET A 136 -7.53 2.53 5.27
N THR A 137 -6.43 3.15 5.67
CA THR A 137 -6.36 4.05 6.83
C THR A 137 -5.91 5.43 6.35
N GLU A 138 -6.34 6.47 7.06
CA GLU A 138 -5.87 7.84 6.83
C GLU A 138 -4.96 8.23 8.01
N PRO A 139 -3.62 8.08 7.89
CA PRO A 139 -2.71 8.46 8.95
C PRO A 139 -2.73 9.96 9.17
N ALA A 140 -2.55 10.39 10.42
CA ALA A 140 -2.53 11.82 10.72
C ALA A 140 -1.30 12.49 10.07
N PRO A 141 -1.38 13.74 9.61
CA PRO A 141 -0.23 14.45 9.02
C PRO A 141 1.02 14.42 9.91
N ALA A 142 0.85 14.62 11.21
CA ALA A 142 1.95 14.58 12.18
C ALA A 142 2.61 13.19 12.34
N GLU A 143 1.94 12.12 11.93
CA GLU A 143 2.51 10.77 11.86
C GLU A 143 3.31 10.59 10.56
N LEU A 144 2.73 11.04 9.44
CA LEU A 144 3.37 10.99 8.12
C LEU A 144 4.68 11.79 8.08
N GLU A 145 4.69 12.99 8.67
CA GLU A 145 5.89 13.85 8.74
C GLU A 145 7.04 13.23 9.55
N LYS A 146 6.75 12.28 10.44
CA LYS A 146 7.75 11.54 11.22
C LYS A 146 8.32 10.36 10.45
N LEU A 147 7.74 9.99 9.31
CA LEU A 147 8.24 8.88 8.51
C LEU A 147 9.59 9.24 7.88
N VAL A 148 10.53 8.35 8.11
CA VAL A 148 11.89 8.40 7.59
C VAL A 148 12.11 7.08 6.86
N ILE A 149 12.59 7.16 5.63
CA ILE A 149 13.02 5.97 4.90
C ILE A 149 14.18 5.35 5.66
N SER A 150 14.07 4.06 5.96
CA SER A 150 15.13 3.34 6.65
C SER A 150 15.22 1.91 6.18
N PHE A 151 16.39 1.54 5.67
CA PHE A 151 16.68 0.17 5.24
C PHE A 151 17.22 -0.72 6.35
N GLY A 152 17.24 -0.22 7.60
CA GLY A 152 17.81 -0.85 8.79
C GLY A 152 19.32 -1.11 8.69
N ASN A 153 19.99 -1.15 9.84
CA ASN A 153 21.40 -1.55 9.96
C ASN A 153 21.52 -3.01 10.38
#